data_AF-A0A8S0V5Z0-F1
#
_entry.id   AF-A0A8S0V5Z0-F1
#
_cell.length_a   1.000
_cell.length_b   1.000
_cell.length_c   1.000
_cell.angle_alpha   90.00
_cell.angle_beta   90.00
_cell.angle_gamma   90.00
#
_symmetry.space_group_name_H-M   'P 1'
#
loop_
_entity.id
_entity.type
_entity.pdbx_description
1 polymer ?
#
loop_
_entity_poly.entity_id
_entity_poly.type
_entity_poly.pdbx_seq_one_letter_code
_entity_poly.pdbx_strand_id
1 'polypeptide(L)'
;MGIYLSAPKTEKFSEDGVNSRLRYGLSSMQGWRATMEDAHAALTDLDASTSFFGVYDGHGGKVVAKFCAKYLHQQVLKHEAYLTGDIGTSVQKAFLRMDEMMRGQRGWRELAILGDKINKFTGMLEGLIWSPRSGDRNYQVDDWAFEEGPHSDFSGPTSGCTACVAVLRGNQLVVANAGDSRCVISRSGQAYNLSRDHKPDLEVEKERILEAGGFIHAGRVNGSLNLARAIGDIEFKQNKFLPAEKQIVTANPDVNIVCIYLLCISYVTGLAFSIELIFAFLSKKNI
;
A
#
# COMPACT_ATOMS: atom_id res chain seq x y z
N MET A 1 -13.18 18.95 -1.20
CA MET A 1 -14.12 17.81 -1.14
C MET A 1 -14.32 17.32 -2.56
N GLY A 2 -14.07 16.04 -2.85
CA GLY A 2 -14.14 15.51 -4.21
C GLY A 2 -15.56 15.53 -4.78
N ILE A 3 -15.69 15.44 -6.11
CA ILE A 3 -16.98 15.41 -6.80
C ILE A 3 -17.71 14.12 -6.43
N TYR A 4 -18.93 14.25 -5.90
CA TYR A 4 -19.83 13.14 -5.64
C TYR A 4 -20.70 12.85 -6.87
N LEU A 5 -20.95 11.57 -7.13
CA LEU A 5 -21.93 11.12 -8.13
C LEU A 5 -23.36 11.35 -7.63
N SER A 6 -24.32 11.43 -8.57
CA SER A 6 -25.74 11.50 -8.25
C SER A 6 -26.28 10.21 -7.62
N ALA A 7 -25.64 9.08 -7.89
CA ALA A 7 -25.92 7.78 -7.28
C ALA A 7 -24.60 7.01 -7.10
N PRO A 8 -24.49 6.12 -6.10
CA PRO A 8 -23.28 5.36 -5.90
C PRO A 8 -23.13 4.28 -6.97
N LYS A 9 -21.92 4.06 -7.47
CA LYS A 9 -21.58 2.85 -8.21
C LYS A 9 -21.46 1.68 -7.21
N THR A 10 -22.42 0.76 -7.23
CA THR A 10 -22.51 -0.37 -6.29
C THR A 10 -21.94 -1.67 -6.84
N GLU A 11 -21.42 -1.66 -8.07
CA GLU A 11 -20.72 -2.80 -8.65
C GLU A 11 -19.52 -3.19 -7.79
N LYS A 12 -19.44 -4.48 -7.45
CA LYS A 12 -18.37 -5.03 -6.63
C LYS A 12 -17.42 -5.84 -7.50
N PHE A 13 -16.13 -5.57 -7.35
CA PHE A 13 -15.08 -6.43 -7.89
C PHE A 13 -14.55 -7.26 -6.75
N SER A 14 -14.79 -8.57 -6.81
CA SER A 14 -14.40 -9.49 -5.76
C SER A 14 -13.46 -10.56 -6.31
N GLU A 15 -12.47 -10.94 -5.53
CA GLU A 15 -11.50 -11.97 -5.83
C GLU A 15 -11.29 -12.81 -4.57
N ASP A 16 -11.02 -14.10 -4.75
CA ASP A 16 -10.66 -15.01 -3.68
C ASP A 16 -9.56 -15.96 -4.17
N GLY A 17 -8.86 -16.57 -3.23
CA GLY A 17 -7.82 -17.53 -3.55
C GLY A 17 -7.32 -18.28 -2.33
N VAL A 18 -6.52 -19.31 -2.62
CA VAL A 18 -6.07 -20.29 -1.62
C VAL A 18 -4.72 -20.86 -2.01
N ASN A 19 -3.87 -21.12 -1.02
CA ASN A 19 -2.74 -22.04 -1.16
C ASN A 19 -2.76 -23.06 -0.01
N SER A 20 -1.68 -23.81 0.17
CA SER A 20 -1.58 -24.83 1.22
C SER A 20 -1.63 -24.28 2.66
N ARG A 21 -1.50 -22.96 2.85
CA ARG A 21 -1.34 -22.33 4.17
C ARG A 21 -2.45 -21.35 4.54
N LEU A 22 -3.10 -20.74 3.55
CA LEU A 22 -4.12 -19.72 3.79
C LEU A 22 -5.17 -19.68 2.70
N ARG A 23 -6.28 -19.02 3.01
CA ARG A 23 -7.30 -18.55 2.07
C ARG A 23 -7.45 -17.04 2.21
N TYR A 24 -7.83 -16.37 1.14
CA TYR A 24 -8.19 -14.96 1.18
C TYR A 24 -9.45 -14.70 0.35
N GLY A 25 -10.12 -13.61 0.69
CA GLY A 25 -11.17 -13.01 -0.11
C GLY A 25 -11.06 -11.50 -0.01
N LEU A 26 -11.34 -10.79 -1.10
CA LEU A 26 -11.37 -9.34 -1.16
C LEU A 26 -12.55 -8.87 -2.00
N SER A 27 -12.99 -7.64 -1.73
CA SER A 27 -14.01 -6.97 -2.52
C SER A 27 -13.73 -5.47 -2.53
N SER A 28 -13.95 -4.83 -3.67
CA SER A 28 -13.80 -3.38 -3.84
C SER A 28 -15.01 -2.80 -4.55
N MET A 29 -15.36 -1.55 -4.22
CA MET A 29 -16.54 -0.86 -4.74
C MET A 29 -16.26 0.64 -4.75
N GLN A 30 -16.56 1.31 -5.87
CA GLN A 30 -16.29 2.75 -6.02
C GLN A 30 -17.20 3.62 -5.13
N GLY A 31 -18.48 3.25 -5.00
CA GLY A 31 -19.46 4.00 -4.23
C GLY A 31 -19.73 5.39 -4.81
N TRP A 32 -19.76 6.41 -3.96
CA TRP A 32 -20.20 7.77 -4.32
C TRP A 32 -19.14 8.64 -4.99
N ARG A 33 -17.87 8.23 -4.98
CA ARG A 33 -16.77 9.02 -5.58
C ARG A 33 -16.86 8.99 -7.10
N ALA A 34 -16.48 10.09 -7.76
CA ALA A 34 -16.42 10.15 -9.22
C ALA A 34 -15.42 9.14 -9.82
N THR A 35 -14.31 8.87 -9.12
CA THR A 35 -13.25 7.97 -9.53
C THR A 35 -12.98 6.89 -8.48
N MET A 36 -12.61 5.69 -8.92
CA MET A 36 -12.05 4.66 -8.06
C MET A 36 -10.54 4.80 -7.98
N GLU A 37 -10.06 5.26 -6.82
CA GLU A 37 -8.64 5.54 -6.56
C GLU A 37 -7.90 4.43 -5.82
N ASP A 38 -8.63 3.42 -5.32
CA ASP A 38 -8.03 2.34 -4.56
C ASP A 38 -7.41 1.30 -5.48
N ALA A 39 -6.38 0.66 -4.98
CA ALA A 39 -5.78 -0.53 -5.56
C ALA A 39 -5.49 -1.55 -4.46
N HIS A 40 -5.23 -2.78 -4.85
CA HIS A 40 -4.81 -3.84 -3.93
C HIS A 40 -3.81 -4.77 -4.62
N ALA A 41 -3.10 -5.56 -3.80
CA ALA A 41 -2.32 -6.69 -4.26
C ALA A 41 -2.62 -7.89 -3.33
N ALA A 42 -2.93 -9.04 -3.90
CA ALA A 42 -3.17 -10.28 -3.18
C ALA A 42 -2.37 -11.41 -3.84
N LEU A 43 -1.26 -11.79 -3.22
CA LEU A 43 -0.31 -12.77 -3.73
C LEU A 43 -0.17 -13.88 -2.69
N THR A 44 -0.86 -14.99 -2.91
CA THR A 44 -0.75 -16.19 -2.05
C THR A 44 0.65 -16.75 -2.06
N ASP A 45 1.33 -16.68 -3.20
CA ASP A 45 2.65 -17.26 -3.43
C ASP A 45 3.55 -16.19 -4.06
N LEU A 46 3.99 -15.24 -3.22
CA LEU A 46 4.99 -14.23 -3.61
C LEU A 46 6.34 -14.89 -3.88
N ASP A 47 6.73 -15.83 -3.02
CA ASP A 47 7.80 -16.80 -3.26
C ASP A 47 7.39 -18.17 -2.69
N ALA A 48 8.31 -19.14 -2.66
CA ALA A 48 8.02 -20.50 -2.18
C ALA A 48 7.49 -20.58 -0.73
N SER A 49 7.68 -19.53 0.06
CA SER A 49 7.41 -19.51 1.50
C SER A 49 6.70 -18.25 1.98
N THR A 50 6.33 -17.33 1.08
CA THR A 50 5.87 -15.99 1.45
C THR A 50 4.58 -15.63 0.71
N SER A 51 3.63 -15.06 1.43
CA SER A 51 2.41 -14.46 0.90
C SER A 51 2.43 -12.96 1.17
N PHE A 52 1.82 -12.17 0.29
CA PHE A 52 1.79 -10.73 0.38
C PHE A 52 0.39 -10.19 0.09
N PHE A 53 -0.09 -9.31 0.95
CA PHE A 53 -1.36 -8.61 0.78
C PHE A 53 -1.14 -7.12 1.00
N GLY A 54 -1.76 -6.28 0.18
CA GLY A 54 -1.66 -4.84 0.29
C GLY A 54 -2.94 -4.14 -0.13
N VAL A 55 -3.33 -3.12 0.61
CA VAL A 55 -4.39 -2.18 0.25
C VAL A 55 -3.81 -0.78 0.16
N TYR A 56 -4.17 -0.10 -0.92
CA TYR A 56 -3.67 1.22 -1.27
C TYR A 56 -4.85 2.14 -1.55
N ASP A 57 -5.05 3.14 -0.69
CA ASP A 57 -6.10 4.15 -0.84
C ASP A 57 -5.49 5.38 -1.51
N GLY A 58 -5.77 5.57 -2.80
CA GLY A 58 -5.22 6.69 -3.57
C GLY A 58 -5.94 8.01 -3.32
N HIS A 59 -5.21 9.10 -3.43
CA HIS A 59 -5.75 10.46 -3.35
C HIS A 59 -5.05 11.40 -4.34
N GLY A 60 -5.82 12.34 -4.90
CA GLY A 60 -5.33 13.23 -5.95
C GLY A 60 -5.06 12.50 -7.28
N GLY A 61 -5.54 11.26 -7.41
CA GLY A 61 -5.30 10.38 -8.54
C GLY A 61 -5.07 8.93 -8.12
N LYS A 62 -5.42 8.00 -9.01
CA LYS A 62 -5.30 6.54 -8.77
C LYS A 62 -3.95 5.93 -9.13
N VAL A 63 -3.07 6.72 -9.73
CA VAL A 63 -1.85 6.21 -10.38
C VAL A 63 -0.84 5.70 -9.35
N VAL A 64 -0.65 6.41 -8.24
CA VAL A 64 0.30 6.00 -7.18
C VAL A 64 -0.16 4.73 -6.47
N ALA A 65 -1.46 4.60 -6.17
CA ALA A 65 -2.02 3.37 -5.62
C ALA A 65 -1.78 2.16 -6.55
N LYS A 66 -2.01 2.32 -7.86
CA LYS A 66 -1.71 1.29 -8.86
C LYS A 66 -0.23 0.97 -8.97
N PHE A 67 0.64 1.98 -8.89
CA PHE A 67 2.08 1.80 -8.89
C PHE A 67 2.53 0.96 -7.69
N CYS A 68 1.99 1.24 -6.50
CA CYS A 68 2.24 0.46 -5.29
C CYS A 68 1.77 -0.99 -5.43
N ALA A 69 0.55 -1.20 -5.92
CA ALA A 69 0.02 -2.55 -6.20
C ALA A 69 0.90 -3.35 -7.17
N LYS A 70 1.46 -2.68 -8.19
CA LYS A 70 2.32 -3.31 -9.21
C LYS A 70 3.71 -3.67 -8.70
N TYR A 71 4.33 -2.83 -7.87
CA TYR A 71 5.78 -2.92 -7.61
C TYR A 71 6.19 -3.17 -6.16
N LEU A 72 5.38 -2.81 -5.15
CA LEU A 72 5.85 -2.82 -3.75
C LEU A 72 6.30 -4.20 -3.30
N HIS A 73 5.50 -5.24 -3.60
CA HIS A 73 5.83 -6.63 -3.29
C HIS A 73 7.15 -7.11 -3.93
N GLN A 74 7.49 -6.61 -5.12
CA GLN A 74 8.74 -6.94 -5.81
C GLN A 74 9.93 -6.31 -5.09
N GLN A 75 9.77 -5.07 -4.60
CA GLN A 75 10.83 -4.37 -3.87
C GLN A 75 11.10 -5.01 -2.50
N VAL A 76 10.07 -5.59 -1.86
CA VAL A 76 10.27 -6.43 -0.67
C VAL A 76 11.19 -7.61 -0.98
N LEU A 77 11.02 -8.30 -2.11
CA LEU A 77 11.87 -9.44 -2.48
C LEU A 77 13.32 -9.04 -2.82
N LYS A 78 13.50 -7.84 -3.41
CA LYS A 78 14.79 -7.37 -3.92
C LYS A 78 15.73 -6.85 -2.82
N HIS A 79 15.20 -6.40 -1.69
CA HIS A 79 16.03 -5.80 -0.64
C HIS A 79 16.90 -6.85 0.07
N GLU A 80 18.16 -6.54 0.36
CA GLU A 80 19.11 -7.48 0.98
C GLU A 80 18.63 -8.04 2.34
N ALA A 81 17.95 -7.21 3.14
CA ALA A 81 17.36 -7.63 4.41
C ALA A 81 16.36 -8.79 4.26
N TYR A 82 15.72 -8.92 3.10
CA TYR A 82 14.82 -10.05 2.83
C TYR A 82 15.56 -11.38 2.74
N LEU A 83 16.77 -11.36 2.18
CA LEU A 83 17.64 -12.52 2.01
C LEU A 83 18.17 -13.02 3.35
N THR A 84 18.39 -12.11 4.31
CA THR A 84 18.81 -12.44 5.67
C THR A 84 17.63 -12.79 6.60
N GLY A 85 16.40 -12.75 6.08
CA GLY A 85 15.18 -13.08 6.83
C GLY A 85 14.58 -11.91 7.62
N ASP A 86 15.16 -10.71 7.54
CA ASP A 86 14.61 -9.48 8.13
C ASP A 86 13.57 -8.83 7.20
N ILE A 87 12.37 -9.43 7.23
CA ILE A 87 11.22 -8.96 6.45
C ILE A 87 10.77 -7.56 6.89
N GLY A 88 10.91 -7.23 8.18
CA GLY A 88 10.50 -5.94 8.74
C GLY A 88 11.27 -4.79 8.12
N THR A 89 12.61 -4.89 8.10
CA THR A 89 13.46 -3.90 7.44
C THR A 89 13.22 -3.90 5.93
N SER A 90 13.09 -5.06 5.30
CA SER A 90 12.83 -5.14 3.86
C SER A 90 11.54 -4.40 3.47
N VAL A 91 10.43 -4.62 4.17
CA VAL A 91 9.16 -3.93 3.86
C VAL A 91 9.26 -2.43 4.13
N GLN A 92 9.92 -2.01 5.21
CA GLN A 92 10.15 -0.60 5.49
C GLN A 92 10.91 0.09 4.34
N LYS A 93 12.00 -0.54 3.88
CA LYS A 93 12.82 -0.02 2.79
C LYS A 93 12.09 -0.05 1.45
N ALA A 94 11.24 -1.05 1.21
CA ALA A 94 10.40 -1.09 0.02
C ALA A 94 9.46 0.13 -0.08
N PHE A 95 8.86 0.59 1.03
CA PHE A 95 8.01 1.79 1.02
C PHE A 95 8.77 3.04 0.58
N LEU A 96 9.95 3.28 1.18
CA LEU A 96 10.79 4.43 0.82
C LEU A 96 11.28 4.32 -0.63
N ARG A 97 11.62 3.10 -1.07
CA ARG A 97 12.02 2.81 -2.45
C ARG A 97 10.92 3.14 -3.46
N MET A 98 9.64 2.99 -3.11
CA MET A 98 8.53 3.39 -4.00
C MET A 98 8.59 4.88 -4.36
N ASP A 99 8.87 5.75 -3.38
CA ASP A 99 9.00 7.20 -3.63
C ASP A 99 10.17 7.50 -4.57
N GLU A 100 11.30 6.83 -4.37
CA GLU A 100 12.48 6.98 -5.23
C GLU A 100 12.19 6.53 -6.66
N MET A 101 11.55 5.37 -6.83
CA MET A 101 11.24 4.79 -8.13
C MET A 101 10.29 5.65 -8.97
N MET A 102 9.45 6.46 -8.32
CA MET A 102 8.50 7.36 -8.99
C MET A 102 9.13 8.69 -9.46
N ARG A 103 10.41 8.93 -9.18
CA ARG A 103 11.14 10.11 -9.66
C ARG A 103 11.85 9.84 -10.99
N GLY A 104 12.23 10.93 -11.65
CA GLY A 104 12.96 10.90 -12.91
C GLY A 104 12.17 10.29 -14.06
N GLN A 105 12.87 10.06 -15.16
CA GLN A 105 12.25 9.70 -16.43
C GLN A 105 11.49 8.37 -16.38
N ARG A 106 12.09 7.33 -15.79
CA ARG A 106 11.48 6.00 -15.70
C ARG A 106 10.24 6.01 -14.82
N GLY A 107 10.32 6.67 -13.66
CA GLY A 107 9.17 6.88 -12.78
C GLY A 107 8.03 7.60 -13.49
N TRP A 108 8.34 8.70 -14.18
CA TRP A 108 7.37 9.45 -14.99
C TRP A 108 6.71 8.56 -16.06
N ARG A 109 7.49 7.79 -16.82
CA ARG A 109 7.00 6.91 -17.90
C ARG A 109 6.05 5.84 -17.35
N GLU A 110 6.42 5.17 -16.26
CA GLU A 110 5.57 4.13 -15.65
C GLU A 110 4.27 4.72 -15.10
N LEU A 111 4.33 5.88 -14.43
CA LEU A 111 3.13 6.59 -13.97
C LEU A 111 2.25 7.01 -15.15
N ALA A 112 2.83 7.51 -16.24
CA ALA A 112 2.10 7.87 -17.46
C ALA A 112 1.42 6.64 -18.09
N ILE A 113 2.10 5.49 -18.19
CA ILE A 113 1.51 4.25 -18.70
C ILE A 113 0.34 3.79 -17.83
N LEU A 114 0.50 3.84 -16.50
CA LEU A 114 -0.57 3.50 -15.56
C LEU A 114 -1.74 4.49 -15.63
N GLY A 115 -1.44 5.76 -15.97
CA GLY A 115 -2.37 6.82 -16.32
C GLY A 115 -3.13 6.56 -17.63
N ASP A 116 -2.44 6.22 -18.72
CA ASP A 116 -3.00 6.12 -20.08
C ASP A 116 -3.70 4.79 -20.37
N LYS A 117 -3.28 3.70 -19.70
CA LYS A 117 -4.09 2.47 -19.69
C LYS A 117 -5.51 2.73 -19.21
N ILE A 118 -5.76 3.83 -18.50
CA ILE A 118 -7.11 4.25 -18.13
C ILE A 118 -7.82 4.89 -19.32
N ASN A 119 -7.19 5.83 -20.03
CA ASN A 119 -7.81 6.54 -21.16
C ASN A 119 -8.19 5.62 -22.33
N LYS A 120 -7.42 4.56 -22.58
CA LYS A 120 -7.75 3.54 -23.62
C LYS A 120 -8.79 2.52 -23.15
N PHE A 121 -8.87 2.23 -21.86
CA PHE A 121 -9.75 1.21 -21.28
C PHE A 121 -11.11 1.78 -20.86
N THR A 122 -11.22 3.10 -20.66
CA THR A 122 -12.50 3.81 -20.49
C THR A 122 -13.45 3.65 -21.69
N GLY A 123 -12.97 3.15 -22.84
CA GLY A 123 -13.81 2.76 -23.99
C GLY A 123 -14.29 1.30 -24.01
N MET A 124 -13.68 0.40 -23.24
CA MET A 124 -14.03 -1.03 -23.20
C MET A 124 -13.72 -1.61 -21.81
N LEU A 125 -14.75 -1.69 -20.93
CA LEU A 125 -14.81 -2.44 -19.67
C LEU A 125 -13.83 -2.04 -18.54
N GLU A 126 -14.24 -1.21 -17.56
CA GLU A 126 -13.48 -0.89 -16.32
C GLU A 126 -13.17 -2.09 -15.36
N GLY A 127 -13.33 -3.35 -15.78
CA GLY A 127 -13.38 -4.51 -14.87
C GLY A 127 -12.15 -5.43 -14.76
N LEU A 128 -11.05 -5.17 -15.49
CA LEU A 128 -9.85 -6.02 -15.40
C LEU A 128 -8.84 -5.41 -14.43
N ILE A 129 -9.17 -5.43 -13.14
CA ILE A 129 -8.23 -5.08 -12.06
C ILE A 129 -7.10 -6.11 -12.08
N TRP A 130 -5.88 -5.59 -12.11
CA TRP A 130 -4.63 -6.32 -12.33
C TRP A 130 -4.32 -7.27 -11.16
N SER A 131 -4.61 -8.56 -11.31
CA SER A 131 -4.00 -9.63 -10.51
C SER A 131 -2.79 -10.14 -11.30
N PRO A 132 -1.53 -9.98 -10.83
CA PRO A 132 -0.39 -10.56 -11.50
C PRO A 132 -0.54 -12.09 -11.43
N ARG A 133 -0.81 -12.75 -12.57
CA ARG A 133 -0.73 -14.22 -12.61
C ARG A 133 0.73 -14.59 -12.40
N SER A 134 0.99 -15.37 -11.35
CA SER A 134 2.30 -15.93 -11.02
C SER A 134 2.91 -16.62 -12.24
N GLY A 135 4.10 -16.16 -12.63
CA GLY A 135 4.93 -16.89 -13.59
C GLY A 135 5.66 -16.03 -14.61
N ASP A 136 6.61 -15.22 -14.17
CA ASP A 136 7.87 -15.14 -14.92
C ASP A 136 9.03 -14.81 -13.97
N ARG A 137 9.90 -15.80 -13.72
CA ARG A 137 11.07 -15.69 -12.86
C ARG A 137 12.28 -15.43 -13.75
N ASN A 138 12.57 -14.17 -14.02
CA ASN A 138 13.90 -13.75 -14.44
C ASN A 138 14.56 -12.98 -13.30
N TYR A 139 15.67 -13.53 -12.81
CA TYR A 139 16.56 -12.92 -11.82
C TYR A 139 17.20 -11.69 -12.47
N GLN A 140 16.51 -10.56 -12.45
CA GLN A 140 17.00 -9.32 -13.03
C GLN A 140 17.65 -8.47 -11.94
N VAL A 141 18.89 -8.08 -12.21
CA VAL A 141 19.57 -6.87 -11.71
C VAL A 141 18.54 -5.77 -11.47
N ASP A 142 18.67 -4.95 -10.41
CA ASP A 142 17.73 -3.84 -10.21
C ASP A 142 17.77 -2.88 -11.40
N ASP A 143 16.90 -3.16 -12.36
CA ASP A 143 16.86 -2.53 -13.68
C ASP A 143 16.33 -1.09 -13.58
N TRP A 144 16.02 -0.60 -12.38
CA TRP A 144 15.61 0.78 -12.13
C TRP A 144 16.79 1.77 -12.12
N ALA A 145 17.71 1.59 -13.06
CA ALA A 145 18.85 2.48 -13.25
C ALA A 145 18.39 3.89 -13.65
N PHE A 146 19.24 4.88 -13.37
CA PHE A 146 19.02 6.25 -13.80
C PHE A 146 19.09 6.32 -15.34
N GLU A 147 18.00 6.74 -15.97
CA GLU A 147 17.92 6.97 -17.42
C GLU A 147 17.97 8.49 -17.70
N GLU A 148 18.92 8.94 -18.51
CA GLU A 148 18.93 10.31 -19.04
C GLU A 148 17.96 10.44 -20.22
N GLY A 149 17.18 11.51 -20.23
CA GLY A 149 16.26 11.83 -21.31
C GLY A 149 15.15 12.80 -20.89
N PRO A 150 14.11 12.99 -21.72
CA PRO A 150 12.96 13.83 -21.36
C PRO A 150 12.36 13.41 -20.02
N HIS A 151 12.06 14.37 -19.15
CA HIS A 151 11.54 14.16 -17.80
C HIS A 151 12.53 13.54 -16.80
N SER A 152 13.83 13.58 -17.05
CA SER A 152 14.86 13.18 -16.06
C SER A 152 14.81 14.04 -14.78
N ASP A 153 14.31 15.28 -14.88
CA ASP A 153 14.08 16.23 -13.80
C ASP A 153 12.72 16.08 -13.11
N PHE A 154 11.91 15.08 -13.49
CA PHE A 154 10.62 14.84 -12.87
C PHE A 154 10.78 14.57 -11.37
N SER A 155 10.32 15.51 -10.56
CA SER A 155 10.46 15.46 -9.10
C SER A 155 9.65 14.33 -8.47
N GLY A 156 8.58 13.89 -9.13
CA GLY A 156 7.66 12.84 -8.68
C GLY A 156 6.19 13.30 -8.71
N PRO A 157 5.22 12.40 -8.43
CA PRO A 157 3.80 12.72 -8.48
C PRO A 157 3.36 13.64 -7.33
N THR A 158 2.38 14.50 -7.61
CA THR A 158 1.66 15.32 -6.61
C THR A 158 0.49 14.56 -5.97
N SER A 159 0.02 13.48 -6.60
CA SER A 159 -0.90 12.51 -5.98
C SER A 159 -0.14 11.57 -5.04
N GLY A 160 -0.87 10.89 -4.16
CA GLY A 160 -0.31 9.88 -3.28
C GLY A 160 -1.27 8.73 -3.03
N CYS A 161 -0.84 7.81 -2.16
CA CYS A 161 -1.73 6.82 -1.57
C CYS A 161 -1.29 6.45 -0.17
N THR A 162 -2.25 6.02 0.64
CA THR A 162 -1.94 5.21 1.82
C THR A 162 -1.47 3.82 1.39
N ALA A 163 -0.76 3.12 2.26
CA ALA A 163 -0.35 1.75 2.03
C ALA A 163 -0.39 0.97 3.35
N CYS A 164 -1.21 -0.07 3.38
CA CYS A 164 -1.26 -1.03 4.48
C CYS A 164 -1.01 -2.42 3.90
N VAL A 165 0.09 -3.06 4.31
CA VAL A 165 0.51 -4.36 3.78
C VAL A 165 0.75 -5.37 4.89
N ALA A 166 0.46 -6.63 4.58
CA ALA A 166 0.74 -7.80 5.39
C ALA A 166 1.61 -8.77 4.58
N VAL A 167 2.74 -9.17 5.17
CA VAL A 167 3.67 -10.17 4.62
C VAL A 167 3.68 -11.35 5.57
N LEU A 168 3.30 -12.53 5.06
CA LEU A 168 3.29 -13.77 5.83
C LEU A 168 4.38 -14.69 5.31
N ARG A 169 5.41 -14.97 6.12
CA ARG A 169 6.45 -15.96 5.83
C ARG A 169 6.54 -16.96 6.96
N GLY A 170 6.27 -18.23 6.65
CA GLY A 170 6.13 -19.27 7.68
C GLY A 170 5.06 -18.87 8.70
N ASN A 171 5.45 -18.73 9.97
CA ASN A 171 4.57 -18.31 11.06
C ASN A 171 4.75 -16.83 11.45
N GLN A 172 5.56 -16.07 10.70
CA GLN A 172 5.78 -14.65 10.96
C GLN A 172 4.86 -13.82 10.07
N LEU A 173 4.05 -12.98 10.72
CA LEU A 173 3.23 -11.97 10.08
C LEU A 173 3.84 -10.59 10.33
N VAL A 174 4.25 -9.92 9.27
CA VAL A 174 4.75 -8.55 9.30
C VAL A 174 3.69 -7.64 8.71
N VAL A 175 3.23 -6.66 9.48
CA VAL A 175 2.29 -5.62 9.03
C VAL A 175 3.02 -4.30 8.98
N ALA A 176 2.99 -3.64 7.82
CA ALA A 176 3.53 -2.30 7.64
C ALA A 176 2.43 -1.34 7.19
N ASN A 177 2.30 -0.20 7.86
CA ASN A 177 1.27 0.81 7.56
C ASN A 177 1.85 2.21 7.42
N ALA A 178 1.49 2.91 6.35
CA ALA A 178 1.69 4.34 6.17
C ALA A 178 0.39 4.97 5.66
N GLY A 179 -0.23 5.80 6.50
CA GLY A 179 -1.54 6.43 6.23
C GLY A 179 -2.64 5.95 7.18
N ASP A 180 -3.90 6.14 6.80
CA ASP A 180 -5.09 5.89 7.62
C ASP A 180 -5.91 4.66 7.21
N SER A 181 -5.37 3.84 6.31
CA SER A 181 -5.78 2.45 6.15
C SER A 181 -5.40 1.64 7.40
N ARG A 182 -6.08 0.51 7.62
CA ARG A 182 -5.90 -0.32 8.81
C ARG A 182 -5.93 -1.81 8.51
N CYS A 183 -5.00 -2.52 9.14
CA CYS A 183 -4.98 -3.97 9.27
C CYS A 183 -5.35 -4.39 10.71
N VAL A 184 -6.29 -5.34 10.79
CA VAL A 184 -6.72 -6.00 12.03
C VAL A 184 -6.64 -7.51 11.87
N ILE A 185 -6.39 -8.22 12.97
CA ILE A 185 -6.44 -9.67 13.03
C ILE A 185 -7.53 -10.13 14.00
N SER A 186 -8.25 -11.18 13.62
CA SER A 186 -9.15 -11.87 14.55
C SER A 186 -8.42 -13.04 15.22
N ARG A 187 -8.49 -13.13 16.54
CA ARG A 187 -8.01 -14.27 17.31
C ARG A 187 -9.07 -14.67 18.32
N SER A 188 -9.55 -15.91 18.21
CA SER A 188 -10.63 -16.43 19.06
C SER A 188 -11.89 -15.55 19.05
N GLY A 189 -12.25 -15.02 17.87
CA GLY A 189 -13.40 -14.13 17.68
C GLY A 189 -13.20 -12.69 18.16
N GLN A 190 -12.03 -12.32 18.67
CA GLN A 190 -11.72 -10.96 19.10
C GLN A 190 -10.81 -10.27 18.09
N ALA A 191 -11.11 -9.01 17.78
CA ALA A 191 -10.33 -8.19 16.85
C ALA A 191 -9.19 -7.46 17.57
N TYR A 192 -7.98 -7.56 17.02
CA TYR A 192 -6.78 -6.88 17.49
C TYR A 192 -6.20 -6.02 16.36
N ASN A 193 -5.90 -4.76 16.66
CA ASN A 193 -5.26 -3.87 15.70
C ASN A 193 -3.79 -4.30 15.50
N LEU A 194 -3.39 -4.56 14.25
CA LEU A 194 -1.99 -4.81 13.91
C LEU A 194 -1.26 -3.56 13.39
N SER A 195 -2.01 -2.49 13.16
CA SER A 195 -1.51 -1.20 12.66
C SER A 195 -2.20 -0.04 13.38
N ARG A 196 -1.62 1.16 13.26
CA ARG A 196 -2.19 2.42 13.76
C ARG A 196 -2.42 3.36 12.59
N ASP A 197 -3.53 4.09 12.61
CA ASP A 197 -3.83 5.08 11.58
C ASP A 197 -2.94 6.30 11.81
N HIS A 198 -2.38 6.86 10.74
CA HIS A 198 -1.55 8.07 10.80
C HIS A 198 -2.39 9.28 10.43
N LYS A 199 -2.66 10.15 11.41
CA LYS A 199 -3.38 11.41 11.24
C LYS A 199 -2.49 12.58 11.62
N PRO A 200 -2.60 13.74 10.93
CA PRO A 200 -1.77 14.91 11.24
C PRO A 200 -1.84 15.34 12.70
N ASP A 201 -3.01 15.21 13.34
CA ASP A 201 -3.22 15.68 14.71
C ASP A 201 -2.61 14.79 15.79
N LEU A 202 -2.05 13.62 15.45
CA LEU A 202 -1.35 12.78 16.42
C LEU A 202 -0.01 13.40 16.80
N GLU A 203 0.32 13.47 18.09
CA GLU A 203 1.55 14.09 18.61
C GLU A 203 2.82 13.73 17.83
N VAL A 204 3.09 12.45 17.61
CA VAL A 204 4.29 11.97 16.88
C VAL A 204 4.34 12.48 15.44
N GLU A 205 3.18 12.56 14.78
CA GLU A 205 3.09 13.04 13.40
C GLU A 205 3.21 14.57 13.35
N LYS A 206 2.53 15.25 14.27
CA LYS A 206 2.54 16.70 14.41
C LYS A 206 3.94 17.23 14.71
N GLU A 207 4.67 16.58 15.61
CA GLU A 207 6.05 16.92 15.94
C GLU A 207 6.93 16.84 14.68
N ARG A 208 6.91 15.72 13.96
CA ARG A 208 7.65 15.59 12.69
C ARG A 208 7.27 16.66 11.67
N ILE A 209 5.97 16.92 11.49
CA ILE A 209 5.48 17.93 10.53
C ILE A 209 6.04 19.32 10.88
N LEU A 210 6.00 19.71 12.15
CA LEU A 210 6.49 21.02 12.61
C LEU A 210 8.02 21.11 12.51
N GLU A 211 8.75 20.07 12.93
CA GLU A 211 10.21 20.00 12.80
C GLU A 211 10.68 20.07 11.35
N ALA A 212 9.89 19.52 10.42
CA ALA A 212 10.15 19.57 8.99
C ALA A 212 9.82 20.92 8.34
N GLY A 213 9.32 21.89 9.12
CA GLY A 213 8.94 23.24 8.66
C GLY A 213 7.52 23.33 8.08
N GLY A 214 6.71 22.27 8.23
CA GLY A 214 5.29 22.29 7.89
C GLY A 214 4.42 22.86 9.00
N PHE A 215 3.12 22.93 8.76
CA PHE A 215 2.11 23.33 9.74
C PHE A 215 0.84 22.49 9.59
N ILE A 216 -0.02 22.53 10.61
CA ILE A 216 -1.34 21.87 10.55
C ILE A 216 -2.41 22.96 10.68
N HIS A 217 -3.33 22.97 9.73
CA HIS A 217 -4.49 23.86 9.74
C HIS A 217 -5.75 23.05 9.45
N ALA A 218 -6.73 23.11 10.36
CA ALA A 218 -7.99 22.36 10.26
C ALA A 218 -7.79 20.84 9.99
N GLY A 219 -6.87 20.21 10.71
CA GLY A 219 -6.54 18.78 10.57
C GLY A 219 -5.82 18.42 9.26
N ARG A 220 -5.28 19.41 8.55
CA ARG A 220 -4.57 19.23 7.27
C ARG A 220 -3.15 19.77 7.33
N VAL A 221 -2.21 18.94 6.86
CA VAL A 221 -0.82 19.30 6.61
C VAL A 221 -0.74 20.40 5.56
N ASN A 222 -0.10 21.50 5.93
CA ASN A 222 -0.01 22.75 5.18
C ASN A 222 -1.38 23.25 4.65
N GLY A 223 -2.47 22.93 5.36
CA GLY A 223 -3.85 23.25 4.94
C GLY A 223 -4.39 22.42 3.76
N SER A 224 -3.59 21.53 3.18
CA SER A 224 -3.94 20.77 1.97
C SER A 224 -4.31 19.32 2.27
N LEU A 225 -3.36 18.54 2.82
CA LEU A 225 -3.46 17.09 2.91
C LEU A 225 -3.92 16.64 4.30
N ASN A 226 -4.95 15.80 4.39
CA ASN A 226 -5.48 15.25 5.66
C ASN A 226 -4.79 13.93 6.09
N LEU A 227 -3.63 13.63 5.53
CA LEU A 227 -2.81 12.45 5.81
C LEU A 227 -1.44 12.91 6.28
N ALA A 228 -0.87 12.21 7.26
CA ALA A 228 0.49 12.47 7.74
C ALA A 228 1.54 11.58 7.06
N ARG A 229 1.14 10.39 6.60
CA ARG A 229 2.02 9.44 5.92
C ARG A 229 1.35 8.93 4.66
N ALA A 230 2.13 8.81 3.59
CA ALA A 230 1.69 8.34 2.28
C ALA A 230 2.90 8.02 1.40
N ILE A 231 2.73 7.12 0.43
CA ILE A 231 3.63 6.96 -0.71
C ILE A 231 3.19 7.94 -1.81
N GLY A 232 4.12 8.57 -2.53
CA GLY A 232 3.84 9.70 -3.42
C GLY A 232 3.86 11.04 -2.68
N ASP A 233 2.97 11.97 -3.03
CA ASP A 233 2.89 13.31 -2.41
C ASP A 233 4.26 14.01 -2.35
N ILE A 234 5.02 13.92 -3.45
CA ILE A 234 6.44 14.20 -3.43
C ILE A 234 6.72 15.69 -3.16
N GLU A 235 5.75 16.57 -3.42
CA GLU A 235 5.82 18.00 -3.07
C GLU A 235 6.04 18.25 -1.57
N PHE A 236 5.61 17.35 -0.68
CA PHE A 236 5.82 17.42 0.77
C PHE A 236 7.15 16.79 1.24
N LYS A 237 7.97 16.29 0.30
CA LYS A 237 9.18 15.49 0.53
C LYS A 237 10.44 16.11 -0.09
N GLN A 238 10.48 17.44 -0.15
CA GLN A 238 11.53 18.19 -0.86
C GLN A 238 12.64 18.74 0.06
N ASN A 239 12.57 18.51 1.38
CA ASN A 239 13.59 19.04 2.28
C ASN A 239 14.88 18.22 2.14
N LYS A 240 15.88 18.79 1.46
CA LYS A 240 17.18 18.15 1.18
C LYS A 240 18.05 17.90 2.42
N PHE A 241 17.74 18.56 3.54
CA PHE A 241 18.50 18.43 4.79
C PHE A 241 17.91 17.41 5.75
N LEU A 242 16.74 16.85 5.42
CA LEU A 242 16.08 15.84 6.22
C LEU A 242 16.09 14.49 5.50
N PRO A 243 16.26 13.38 6.22
CA PRO A 243 16.08 12.06 5.64
C PRO A 243 14.60 11.82 5.26
N ALA A 244 14.33 10.80 4.46
CA ALA A 244 13.00 10.51 3.90
C ALA A 244 11.93 10.27 5.00
N GLU A 245 12.35 9.72 6.14
CA GLU A 245 11.52 9.42 7.30
C GLU A 245 11.10 10.67 8.09
N LYS A 246 11.82 11.79 7.90
CA LYS A 246 11.60 13.06 8.62
C LYS A 246 11.00 14.17 7.76
N GLN A 247 10.54 13.85 6.55
CA GLN A 247 9.81 14.81 5.71
C GLN A 247 8.45 15.17 6.32
N ILE A 248 7.84 16.27 5.84
CA ILE A 248 6.53 16.75 6.30
C ILE A 248 5.49 15.61 6.20
N VAL A 249 5.39 15.01 5.01
CA VAL A 249 4.70 13.74 4.77
C VAL A 249 5.77 12.70 4.51
N THR A 250 5.68 11.52 5.12
CA THR A 250 6.67 10.44 4.91
C THR A 250 6.02 9.16 4.39
N ALA A 251 6.75 8.42 3.57
CA ALA A 251 6.39 7.05 3.20
C ALA A 251 6.82 6.03 4.27
N ASN A 252 7.57 6.44 5.31
CA ASN A 252 8.07 5.52 6.33
C ASN A 252 6.91 4.82 7.09
N PRO A 253 6.77 3.50 7.00
CA PRO A 253 5.69 2.81 7.67
C PRO A 253 6.01 2.54 9.14
N ASP A 254 4.97 2.45 9.96
CA ASP A 254 5.06 1.69 11.20
C ASP A 254 5.06 0.20 10.86
N VAL A 255 6.02 -0.56 11.43
CA VAL A 255 6.15 -2.01 11.20
C VAL A 255 5.88 -2.76 12.50
N ASN A 256 4.94 -3.71 12.43
CA ASN A 256 4.58 -4.59 13.53
C ASN A 256 4.78 -6.05 13.12
N ILE A 257 5.48 -6.83 13.95
CA ILE A 257 5.81 -8.23 13.67
C ILE A 257 5.13 -9.08 14.73
N VAL A 258 4.28 -10.00 14.28
CA VAL A 258 3.53 -10.92 15.14
C VAL A 258 3.86 -12.35 14.73
N CYS A 259 4.04 -13.22 15.71
CA CYS A 259 4.22 -14.63 15.46
C CYS A 259 2.93 -15.42 15.68
N ILE A 260 2.59 -16.28 14.73
CA ILE A 260 1.34 -17.06 14.70
C ILE A 260 1.57 -18.47 15.28
N TYR A 261 2.54 -18.68 16.20
CA TYR A 261 2.78 -19.98 16.86
C TYR A 261 1.62 -20.45 17.76
N LEU A 262 0.55 -19.68 17.91
CA LEU A 262 -0.48 -19.94 18.92
C LEU A 262 -1.89 -19.54 18.44
N LEU A 263 -2.22 -19.94 17.21
CA LEU A 263 -3.61 -20.32 16.89
C LEU A 263 -3.86 -21.71 17.45
N CYS A 264 -3.87 -21.79 18.79
CA CYS A 264 -4.20 -23.03 19.47
C CYS A 264 -5.67 -23.34 19.16
N ILE A 265 -5.83 -24.49 18.52
CA ILE A 265 -6.99 -25.37 18.52
C ILE A 265 -7.95 -25.02 19.66
N SER A 266 -9.13 -24.54 19.33
CA SER A 266 -10.30 -24.64 20.22
C SER A 266 -11.46 -25.08 19.34
N TYR A 267 -11.80 -26.36 19.52
CA TYR A 267 -12.92 -27.04 18.90
C TYR A 267 -14.23 -26.26 19.15
N VAL A 268 -14.96 -25.96 18.08
CA VAL A 268 -16.42 -26.03 18.09
C VAL A 268 -16.83 -26.87 16.89
N THR A 269 -17.67 -27.86 17.17
CA THR A 269 -18.12 -28.93 16.31
C THR A 269 -18.71 -28.47 14.98
N GLY A 270 -18.19 -29.02 13.87
CA GLY A 270 -18.86 -29.04 12.57
C GLY A 270 -18.17 -28.19 11.49
N LEU A 271 -17.55 -28.89 10.53
CA LEU A 271 -17.04 -28.44 9.23
C LEU A 271 -15.60 -27.89 9.20
N ALA A 272 -14.70 -28.77 8.72
CA ALA A 272 -13.43 -28.53 8.02
C ALA A 272 -12.36 -27.60 8.63
N PHE A 273 -11.17 -28.18 8.91
CA PHE A 273 -9.96 -27.49 9.32
C PHE A 273 -9.36 -26.60 8.21
N SER A 274 -9.07 -25.33 8.53
CA SER A 274 -7.96 -24.54 7.98
C SER A 274 -7.73 -23.32 8.89
N ILE A 275 -6.50 -22.82 8.96
CA ILE A 275 -6.19 -21.56 9.64
C ILE A 275 -6.91 -20.43 8.85
N GLU A 276 -8.07 -19.98 9.31
CA GLU A 276 -8.73 -18.79 8.76
C GLU A 276 -8.06 -17.54 9.34
N LEU A 277 -6.95 -17.10 8.71
CA LEU A 277 -6.51 -15.72 8.88
C LEU A 277 -7.42 -14.81 8.04
N ILE A 278 -8.44 -14.23 8.67
CA ILE A 278 -9.19 -13.13 8.07
C ILE A 278 -8.36 -11.85 8.28
N PHE A 279 -7.69 -11.41 7.22
CA PHE A 279 -7.17 -10.05 7.14
C PHE A 279 -8.29 -9.12 6.69
N ALA A 280 -8.83 -8.32 7.61
CA ALA A 280 -9.68 -7.22 7.22
C ALA A 280 -8.82 -5.97 7.03
N PHE A 281 -8.65 -5.56 5.78
CA PHE A 281 -8.11 -4.24 5.45
C PHE A 281 -9.28 -3.27 5.32
N LEU A 282 -9.28 -2.23 6.12
CA LEU A 282 -10.24 -1.14 6.02
C LEU A 282 -9.51 0.09 5.47
N SER A 283 -9.89 0.54 4.28
CA SER A 283 -9.55 1.89 3.80
C SER A 283 -10.57 2.87 4.37
N LYS A 284 -10.09 3.97 4.95
CA LYS A 284 -10.93 4.96 5.62
C LYS A 284 -11.05 6.21 4.75
N LYS A 285 -11.84 6.14 3.67
CA LYS A 285 -12.21 7.36 2.93
C LYS A 285 -13.06 8.24 3.82
N ASN A 286 -12.47 9.32 4.35
CA ASN A 286 -13.20 10.34 5.11
C ASN A 286 -14.35 10.85 4.21
N ILE A 287 -15.59 10.53 4.60
CA ILE A 287 -16.83 11.00 3.96
C ILE A 287 -16.99 12.49 4.26
#